data_AF-A0A519JHT3-F1
#
_entry.id   AF-A0A519JHT3-F1
#
_cell.length_a   1.000
_cell.length_b   1.000
_cell.length_c   1.000
_cell.angle_alpha   90.00
_cell.angle_beta   90.00
_cell.angle_gamma   90.00
#
_symmetry.space_group_name_H-M   'P 1'
#
loop_
_entity.id
_entity.type
_entity.pdbx_description
1 polymer ?
#
loop_
_entity_poly.entity_id
_entity_poly.type
_entity_poly.pdbx_seq_one_letter_code
_entity_poly.pdbx_strand_id
1 'polypeptide(L)'
;MTTTEITLKMIFDRWDASLKSCDMLLASLSDETLEKEIAPGKNRGIYLLGHLIAVHDDMLVLLDLGEKLYPQLNGPFLKSPDKAVAGLPPVSELRTFW
;
A
#
# COMPACT_ATOMS: atom_id res chain seq x y z
N MET A 1 -17.45 2.08 -27.95
CA MET A 1 -16.89 1.14 -26.96
C MET A 1 -17.89 0.03 -26.74
N THR A 2 -17.42 -1.21 -26.61
CA THR A 2 -18.21 -2.36 -26.18
C THR A 2 -18.58 -2.25 -24.70
N THR A 3 -19.57 -3.03 -24.23
CA THR A 3 -19.90 -3.08 -22.80
C THR A 3 -18.69 -3.45 -21.95
N THR A 4 -17.89 -4.42 -22.40
CA THR A 4 -16.65 -4.83 -21.73
C THR A 4 -15.66 -3.68 -21.59
N GLU A 5 -15.43 -2.91 -22.67
CA GLU A 5 -14.52 -1.76 -22.63
C GLU A 5 -14.99 -0.68 -21.64
N ILE A 6 -16.30 -0.43 -21.57
CA ILE A 6 -16.88 0.52 -20.61
C ILE A 6 -16.69 0.02 -19.18
N THR A 7 -16.97 -1.26 -18.92
CA THR A 7 -16.81 -1.85 -17.58
C THR A 7 -15.34 -1.80 -17.13
N LEU A 8 -14.40 -2.15 -18.01
CA LEU A 8 -12.97 -2.03 -17.71
C LEU A 8 -12.60 -0.59 -17.38
N LYS A 9 -13.03 0.36 -18.22
CA LYS A 9 -12.78 1.79 -17.96
C LYS A 9 -13.30 2.24 -16.59
N MET A 10 -14.52 1.86 -16.23
CA MET A 10 -15.09 2.23 -14.94
C MET A 10 -14.30 1.69 -13.75
N ILE A 11 -13.82 0.44 -13.84
CA ILE A 11 -13.02 -0.20 -12.79
C ILE A 11 -11.66 0.49 -12.67
N PHE A 12 -10.97 0.72 -13.79
CA PHE A 12 -9.66 1.40 -13.79
C PHE A 12 -9.77 2.84 -13.32
N ASP A 13 -10.76 3.60 -13.78
CA ASP A 13 -10.98 4.98 -13.33
C ASP A 13 -11.21 5.03 -11.81
N ARG A 14 -11.96 4.06 -11.26
CA ARG A 14 -12.23 3.98 -9.82
C ARG A 14 -10.99 3.59 -9.02
N TRP A 15 -10.17 2.67 -9.53
CA TRP A 15 -8.89 2.27 -8.94
C TRP A 15 -7.91 3.44 -8.91
N ASP A 16 -7.71 4.11 -10.05
CA ASP A 16 -6.84 5.28 -10.19
C ASP A 16 -7.27 6.44 -9.29
N ALA A 17 -8.58 6.71 -9.18
CA ALA A 17 -9.10 7.71 -8.24
C ALA A 17 -8.79 7.36 -6.77
N SER A 18 -8.82 6.06 -6.42
CA SER A 18 -8.45 5.57 -5.09
C SER A 18 -6.97 5.77 -4.80
N LEU A 19 -6.10 5.45 -5.78
CA LEU A 19 -4.65 5.68 -5.67
C LEU A 19 -4.34 7.16 -5.48
N LYS A 20 -4.87 8.04 -6.35
CA LYS A 20 -4.69 9.50 -6.26
C LYS A 20 -5.13 10.06 -4.92
N SER A 21 -6.26 9.58 -4.37
CA SER A 21 -6.71 10.00 -3.05
C SER A 21 -5.75 9.56 -1.94
N CYS A 22 -5.17 8.37 -2.06
CA CYS A 22 -4.16 7.86 -1.12
C CYS A 22 -2.87 8.68 -1.25
N ASP A 23 -2.40 8.93 -2.47
CA ASP A 23 -1.20 9.73 -2.75
C ASP A 23 -1.30 11.14 -2.17
N MET A 24 -2.44 11.81 -2.38
CA MET A 24 -2.68 13.15 -1.82
C MET A 24 -2.65 13.13 -0.29
N LEU A 25 -3.24 12.12 0.34
CA LEU A 25 -3.19 11.96 1.79
C LEU A 25 -1.75 11.72 2.26
N LEU A 26 -1.03 10.78 1.65
CA LEU A 26 0.35 10.47 1.99
C LEU A 26 1.28 11.68 1.80
N ALA A 27 1.07 12.49 0.76
CA ALA A 27 1.82 13.71 0.51
C ALA A 27 1.56 14.80 1.57
N SER A 28 0.37 14.82 2.19
CA SER A 28 0.03 15.78 3.25
C SER A 28 0.56 15.40 4.64
N LEU A 29 0.94 14.14 4.85
CA LEU A 29 1.38 13.62 6.14
C LEU A 29 2.91 13.61 6.22
N SER A 30 3.47 13.98 7.37
CA SER A 30 4.90 13.84 7.64
C SER A 30 5.27 12.40 8.00
N ASP A 31 6.55 12.04 7.91
CA ASP A 31 7.03 10.71 8.28
C ASP A 31 6.83 10.44 9.77
N GLU A 32 7.03 11.43 10.63
CA GLU A 32 6.77 11.32 12.07
C GLU A 32 5.28 11.11 12.39
N THR A 33 4.40 11.57 11.49
CA THR A 33 2.95 11.34 11.62
C THR A 33 2.61 9.91 11.24
N LEU A 34 3.24 9.36 10.19
CA LEU A 34 3.04 7.96 9.79
C LEU A 34 3.58 6.98 10.83
N GLU A 35 4.57 7.34 11.62
CA GLU A 35 5.04 6.50 12.75
C GLU A 35 4.03 6.38 13.91
N LYS A 36 2.96 7.19 13.93
CA LYS A 36 1.93 7.18 14.97
C LYS A 36 0.77 6.29 14.61
N GLU A 37 0.07 5.79 15.63
CA GLU A 37 -1.22 5.11 15.46
C GLU A 37 -2.23 6.03 14.78
N ILE A 38 -3.01 5.51 13.83
CA ILE A 38 -4.08 6.28 13.18
C ILE A 38 -5.23 6.62 14.13
N ALA A 39 -5.38 5.83 15.20
CA ALA A 39 -6.32 6.01 16.28
C ALA A 39 -5.85 5.14 17.47
N PRO A 40 -6.30 5.42 18.71
CA PRO A 40 -5.87 4.67 19.89
C PRO A 40 -6.03 3.16 19.73
N GLY A 41 -4.91 2.43 19.84
CA GLY A 41 -4.87 0.97 19.73
C GLY A 41 -5.08 0.43 18.30
N LYS A 42 -4.94 1.27 17.27
CA LYS A 42 -4.96 0.87 15.86
C LYS A 42 -3.54 0.84 15.27
N ASN A 43 -3.44 0.33 14.04
CA ASN A 43 -2.18 0.27 13.31
C ASN A 43 -1.57 1.68 13.16
N ARG A 44 -0.25 1.73 13.13
CA ARG A 44 0.51 2.93 12.74
C ARG A 44 0.35 3.19 11.24
N GLY A 45 0.46 4.46 10.84
CA GLY A 45 0.45 4.84 9.43
C GLY A 45 1.50 4.11 8.59
N ILE A 46 2.70 3.92 9.13
CA ILE A 46 3.81 3.17 8.52
C ILE A 46 3.42 1.72 8.21
N TYR A 47 2.67 1.08 9.13
CA TYR A 47 2.21 -0.28 8.93
C TYR A 47 1.18 -0.35 7.80
N LEU A 48 0.26 0.62 7.73
CA LEU A 48 -0.73 0.68 6.66
C LEU A 48 -0.08 0.94 5.30
N LEU A 49 0.91 1.83 5.23
CA LEU A 49 1.68 2.07 3.99
C LEU A 49 2.38 0.80 3.51
N GLY A 50 3.15 0.15 4.38
CA GLY A 50 3.83 -1.11 4.04
C GLY A 50 2.86 -2.24 3.67
N HIS A 51 1.70 -2.29 4.31
CA HIS A 51 0.64 -3.24 3.98
C HIS A 51 0.07 -3.02 2.58
N LEU A 52 -0.25 -1.77 2.22
CA LEU A 52 -0.75 -1.44 0.88
C LEU A 52 0.28 -1.79 -0.20
N ILE A 53 1.55 -1.46 0.01
CA ILE A 53 2.64 -1.81 -0.91
C ILE A 53 2.70 -3.33 -1.09
N ALA A 54 2.74 -4.10 0.01
CA ALA A 54 2.86 -5.55 -0.07
C ALA A 54 1.63 -6.21 -0.74
N VAL A 55 0.42 -5.68 -0.54
CA VAL A 55 -0.78 -6.16 -1.25
C VAL A 55 -0.72 -5.85 -2.73
N HIS A 56 -0.33 -4.62 -3.12
CA HIS A 56 -0.22 -4.24 -4.53
C HIS A 56 0.89 -5.00 -5.25
N ASP A 57 1.98 -5.30 -4.56
CA ASP A 57 3.08 -6.12 -5.09
C ASP A 57 2.63 -7.58 -5.33
N ASP A 58 1.80 -8.13 -4.44
CA ASP A 58 1.16 -9.44 -4.63
C ASP A 58 0.21 -9.46 -5.85
N MET A 59 -0.37 -8.32 -6.23
CA MET A 59 -1.25 -8.22 -7.42
C MET A 59 -0.48 -8.44 -8.73
N LEU A 60 0.81 -8.11 -8.81
CA LEU A 60 1.62 -8.34 -10.01
C LEU A 60 1.61 -9.82 -10.38
N VAL A 61 1.84 -10.69 -9.40
CA VAL A 61 1.81 -12.14 -9.59
C VAL A 61 0.39 -12.63 -9.84
N LEU A 62 -0.59 -12.15 -9.07
CA LEU A 62 -1.99 -12.59 -9.17
C LEU A 62 -2.59 -12.31 -10.56
N LEU A 63 -2.20 -11.20 -11.17
CA LEU A 63 -2.72 -10.75 -12.47
C LEU A 63 -1.81 -11.16 -13.65
N ASP A 64 -0.80 -11.98 -13.41
CA ASP A 64 0.18 -12.42 -14.42
C ASP A 64 0.91 -11.23 -15.10
N LEU A 65 1.22 -10.21 -14.31
CA LEU A 65 1.92 -8.98 -14.74
C LEU A 65 3.41 -8.98 -14.40
N GLY A 66 3.91 -9.99 -13.67
CA GLY A 66 5.32 -10.15 -13.34
C GLY A 66 5.57 -10.71 -11.93
N GLU A 67 6.84 -10.73 -11.53
CA GLU A 67 7.25 -11.09 -10.18
C GLU A 67 7.06 -9.92 -9.20
N LYS A 68 7.09 -10.24 -7.91
CA LYS A 68 7.08 -9.24 -6.81
C LYS A 68 8.36 -8.41 -6.84
N LEU A 69 8.24 -7.10 -6.70
CA LEU A 69 9.35 -6.15 -6.62
C LEU A 69 9.94 -6.07 -5.20
N TYR A 70 9.10 -6.21 -4.17
CA TYR A 70 9.48 -6.07 -2.76
C TYR A 70 9.01 -7.25 -1.89
N PRO A 71 9.40 -8.50 -2.23
CA PRO A 71 8.93 -9.70 -1.53
C PRO A 71 9.25 -9.71 -0.03
N GLN A 72 10.28 -8.97 0.40
CA GLN A 72 10.65 -8.81 1.81
C GLN A 72 9.58 -8.14 2.66
N LEU A 73 8.66 -7.36 2.07
CA LEU A 73 7.59 -6.67 2.79
C LEU A 73 6.45 -7.61 3.23
N ASN A 74 6.32 -8.78 2.59
CA ASN A 74 5.24 -9.73 2.86
C ASN A 74 5.22 -10.23 4.32
N GLY A 75 6.39 -10.58 4.87
CA GLY A 75 6.52 -11.03 6.26
C GLY A 75 6.06 -10.00 7.29
N PRO A 76 6.66 -8.80 7.34
CA PRO A 76 6.33 -7.78 8.33
C PRO A 76 4.96 -7.13 8.14
N PHE A 77 4.42 -7.03 6.92
CA PHE A 77 3.22 -6.24 6.65
C PHE A 77 1.96 -7.05 6.26
N LEU A 78 2.08 -8.35 5.93
CA LEU A 78 0.93 -9.23 5.67
C LEU A 78 0.81 -10.38 6.67
N LYS A 79 1.93 -10.99 7.08
CA LYS A 79 1.92 -12.19 7.93
C LYS A 79 1.97 -11.91 9.42
N SER A 80 2.32 -10.68 9.80
CA SER A 80 2.49 -10.27 11.19
C SER A 80 1.69 -9.00 11.43
N PRO A 81 0.99 -8.84 12.56
CA PRO A 81 0.29 -7.60 12.88
C PRO A 81 1.28 -6.48 13.19
N ASP A 82 0.79 -5.24 13.18
CA ASP A 82 1.61 -4.09 13.57
C ASP A 82 2.22 -4.29 14.96
N LYS A 83 3.46 -3.80 15.12
CA LYS A 83 4.28 -3.88 16.34
C LYS A 83 4.74 -5.28 16.75
N ALA A 84 4.42 -6.33 15.99
CA ALA A 84 4.94 -7.67 16.25
C ALA A 84 6.37 -7.89 15.73
N VAL A 85 6.77 -7.14 14.71
CA VAL A 85 8.09 -7.25 14.07
C VAL A 85 8.91 -5.99 14.37
N ALA A 86 10.15 -6.19 14.82
CA ALA A 86 11.12 -5.11 15.01
C ALA A 86 11.86 -4.80 13.71
N GLY A 87 12.32 -3.56 13.53
CA GLY A 87 13.16 -3.17 12.38
C GLY A 87 12.40 -3.13 11.06
N LEU A 88 11.24 -2.48 11.04
CA LEU A 88 10.57 -2.16 9.78
C LEU A 88 11.44 -1.19 8.94
N PRO A 89 11.36 -1.23 7.59
CA PRO A 89 11.96 -0.20 6.76
C PRO A 89 11.44 1.18 7.17
N PRO A 90 12.28 2.23 7.18
CA PRO A 90 11.86 3.59 7.51
C PRO A 90 10.78 4.09 6.54
N VAL A 91 9.94 5.02 7.01
CA VAL A 91 8.86 5.61 6.21
C VAL A 91 9.35 6.16 4.87
N SER A 92 10.51 6.82 4.85
CA SER A 92 11.10 7.40 3.64
C SER A 92 11.43 6.34 2.57
N GLU A 93 11.86 5.14 2.99
CA GLU A 93 12.10 4.02 2.08
C GLU A 93 10.78 3.45 1.56
N LEU A 94 9.78 3.25 2.44
CA LEU A 94 8.45 2.79 2.02
C LEU A 94 7.77 3.75 1.04
N ARG A 95 7.97 5.07 1.17
CA ARG A 95 7.50 6.07 0.19
C ARG A 95 8.16 5.97 -1.18
N THR A 96 9.35 5.39 -1.26
CA THR A 96 10.03 5.15 -2.53
C THR A 96 9.51 3.86 -3.18
N PHE A 97 9.02 2.92 -2.37
CA PHE A 97 8.41 1.68 -2.86
C PHE A 97 6.96 1.84 -3.32
N TRP A 98 6.20 2.69 -2.63
CA TRP A 98 4.86 3.11 -3.01
C TRP A 98 4.89 3.94 -4.30
#